data_AF-A0A0M3DFF4-F1
#
_entry.id   AF-A0A0M3DFF4-F1
#
_cell.length_a   1.000
_cell.length_b   1.000
_cell.length_c   1.000
_cell.angle_alpha   90.00
_cell.angle_beta   90.00
_cell.angle_gamma   90.00
#
_symmetry.space_group_name_H-M   'P 1'
#
loop_
_entity.id
_entity.type
_entity.pdbx_description
1 polymer ?
#
loop_
_entity_poly.entity_id
_entity_poly.type
_entity_poly.pdbx_seq_one_letter_code
_entity_poly.pdbx_strand_id
1 'polypeptide(L)'
;MEKYNVFIDKIIENSPDFLTIEEDNEIYLLFDYFVNNLSDKAMPWLFKVYLDKKFNIIVEDKISKYAVEKYSKYNLKIKDVNGNTFLNSDLMIIILNELNEANQLEYNETGRTFSLK
;
A
#
# COMPACT_ATOMS: atom_id res chain seq x y z
N MET A 1 -11.09 -6.69 5.87
CA MET A 1 -10.82 -6.59 4.43
C MET A 1 -11.72 -5.55 3.78
N GLU A 2 -13.05 -5.67 3.88
CA GLU A 2 -13.99 -4.74 3.23
C GLU A 2 -13.73 -3.25 3.55
N LYS A 3 -13.41 -2.90 4.80
CA LYS A 3 -13.03 -1.52 5.18
C LYS A 3 -11.80 -0.97 4.45
N TYR A 4 -10.82 -1.83 4.15
CA TYR A 4 -9.60 -1.44 3.45
C TYR A 4 -9.84 -1.34 1.96
N ASN A 5 -10.68 -2.23 1.40
CA ASN A 5 -11.10 -2.17 0.00
C ASN A 5 -11.78 -0.82 -0.28
N VAL A 6 -12.76 -0.42 0.55
CA VAL A 6 -13.45 0.87 0.38
C VAL A 6 -12.48 2.06 0.40
N PHE A 7 -11.46 2.04 1.26
CA PHE A 7 -10.44 3.07 1.28
C PHE A 7 -9.56 3.05 0.03
N ILE A 8 -9.08 1.86 -0.37
CA ILE A 8 -8.21 1.66 -1.54
C ILE A 8 -8.94 2.05 -2.83
N ASP A 9 -10.18 1.60 -3.01
CA ASP A 9 -11.01 1.94 -4.16
C ASP A 9 -11.20 3.45 -4.23
N LYS A 10 -11.51 4.10 -3.10
CA LYS A 10 -11.64 5.56 -3.03
C LYS A 10 -10.35 6.29 -3.40
N ILE A 11 -9.17 5.87 -2.93
CA ILE A 11 -7.91 6.57 -3.29
C ILE A 11 -7.56 6.34 -4.76
N ILE A 12 -7.87 5.17 -5.32
CA ILE A 12 -7.68 4.85 -6.73
C ILE A 12 -8.62 5.72 -7.59
N GLU A 13 -9.91 5.74 -7.27
CA GLU A 13 -10.93 6.53 -7.99
C GLU A 13 -10.63 8.03 -7.99
N ASN A 14 -10.02 8.54 -6.92
CA ASN A 14 -9.65 9.96 -6.80
C ASN A 14 -8.21 10.24 -7.28
N SER A 15 -7.45 9.22 -7.69
CA SER A 15 -6.10 9.42 -8.18
C SER A 15 -6.11 9.95 -9.62
N PRO A 16 -5.22 10.89 -9.97
CA PRO A 16 -4.94 11.20 -11.37
C PRO A 16 -4.45 9.98 -12.14
N ASP A 17 -4.83 9.85 -13.42
CA ASP A 17 -4.51 8.71 -14.28
C ASP A 17 -3.02 8.36 -14.33
N PHE A 18 -2.13 9.35 -14.24
CA PHE A 18 -0.68 9.11 -14.27
C PHE A 18 -0.11 8.52 -12.98
N LEU A 19 -0.90 8.46 -11.91
CA LEU A 19 -0.55 7.81 -10.64
C LEU A 19 -1.07 6.38 -10.55
N THR A 20 -1.79 5.91 -11.57
CA THR A 20 -2.27 4.54 -11.68
C THR A 20 -1.78 3.86 -12.94
N ILE A 21 -1.75 2.53 -12.90
CA ILE A 21 -1.52 1.68 -14.06
C ILE A 21 -2.62 0.65 -14.07
N GLU A 22 -3.30 0.49 -15.21
CA GLU A 22 -4.27 -0.59 -15.42
C GLU A 22 -3.67 -1.61 -16.37
N GLU A 23 -3.54 -2.85 -15.92
CA GLU A 23 -3.00 -3.96 -16.73
C GLU A 23 -3.58 -5.28 -16.23
N ASP A 24 -3.93 -6.18 -17.14
CA ASP A 24 -4.50 -7.50 -16.83
C ASP A 24 -5.73 -7.46 -15.88
N ASN A 25 -6.60 -6.45 -16.03
CA ASN A 25 -7.74 -6.17 -15.16
C ASN A 25 -7.37 -5.88 -13.69
N GLU A 26 -6.12 -5.53 -13.41
CA GLU A 26 -5.66 -5.07 -12.11
C GLU A 26 -5.24 -3.60 -12.19
N ILE A 27 -5.58 -2.85 -11.14
CA ILE A 27 -5.13 -1.47 -10.97
C ILE A 27 -3.98 -1.45 -9.97
N TYR A 28 -2.93 -0.74 -10.35
CA TYR A 28 -1.77 -0.46 -9.53
C TYR A 28 -1.75 1.03 -9.19
N LEU A 29 -1.40 1.36 -7.96
CA LEU A 29 -1.32 2.74 -7.46
C LEU A 29 0.11 3.10 -7.10
N LEU A 30 0.52 4.32 -7.41
CA LEU A 30 1.83 4.84 -7.01
C LEU A 30 1.98 4.77 -5.48
N PHE A 31 3.06 4.15 -5.02
CA PHE A 31 3.37 3.98 -3.60
C PHE A 31 3.40 5.31 -2.85
N ASP A 32 4.05 6.33 -3.42
CA ASP A 32 4.16 7.64 -2.79
C ASP A 32 2.78 8.29 -2.59
N TYR A 33 1.88 8.13 -3.57
CA TYR A 33 0.50 8.61 -3.45
C TYR A 33 -0.28 7.84 -2.38
N PHE A 34 -0.11 6.52 -2.31
CA PHE A 34 -0.69 5.71 -1.24
C PHE A 34 -0.22 6.17 0.14
N VAL A 35 1.09 6.40 0.33
CA VAL A 35 1.64 6.88 1.61
C VAL A 35 1.12 8.27 1.97
N ASN A 36 1.04 9.19 1.01
CA ASN A 36 0.52 10.54 1.24
C ASN A 36 -0.96 10.54 1.65
N ASN A 37 -1.74 9.55 1.21
CA ASN A 37 -3.13 9.37 1.66
C ASN A 37 -3.24 8.84 3.10
N LEU A 38 -2.16 8.25 3.64
CA LEU A 38 -2.09 7.82 5.04
C LEU A 38 -1.49 8.88 5.96
N SER A 39 -0.60 9.73 5.46
CA SER A 39 -0.04 10.85 6.21
C SER A 39 0.62 11.86 5.28
N ASP A 40 0.27 13.13 5.44
CA ASP A 40 0.89 14.27 4.75
C ASP A 40 2.33 14.56 5.22
N LYS A 41 2.74 13.95 6.33
CA LYS A 41 4.08 14.12 6.94
C LYS A 41 4.99 12.92 6.70
N ALA A 42 4.46 11.79 6.27
CA ALA A 42 5.26 10.60 6.04
C ALA A 42 6.08 10.76 4.75
N MET A 43 7.39 10.60 4.86
CA MET A 43 8.24 10.53 3.67
C MET A 43 8.13 9.12 3.07
N PRO A 44 7.72 8.95 1.79
CA PRO A 44 7.52 7.63 1.19
C PRO A 44 8.76 6.73 1.30
N TRP A 45 9.95 7.25 1.02
CA TRP A 45 11.19 6.48 1.13
C TRP A 45 11.42 5.92 2.55
N LEU A 46 11.15 6.73 3.59
CA LEU A 46 11.31 6.32 4.97
C LEU A 46 10.23 5.31 5.36
N PHE A 47 9.03 5.47 4.83
CA PHE A 47 7.96 4.50 4.99
C PHE A 47 8.32 3.15 4.37
N LYS A 48 8.97 3.14 3.19
CA LYS A 48 9.48 1.91 2.57
C LYS A 48 10.54 1.24 3.45
N VAL A 49 11.49 2.00 4.00
CA VAL A 49 12.48 1.50 4.97
C VAL A 49 11.78 0.93 6.22
N TYR A 50 10.71 1.56 6.68
CA TYR A 50 9.93 1.07 7.81
C TYR A 50 9.26 -0.29 7.49
N LEU A 51 8.67 -0.43 6.30
CA LEU A 51 8.08 -1.69 5.84
C LEU A 51 9.11 -2.82 5.73
N ASP A 52 10.32 -2.53 5.26
CA ASP A 52 11.46 -3.45 5.28
C ASP A 52 11.78 -3.87 6.73
N LYS A 53 12.15 -2.90 7.58
CA LYS A 53 12.71 -3.19 8.90
C LYS A 53 11.72 -3.76 9.91
N LYS A 54 10.43 -3.45 9.80
CA LYS A 54 9.43 -3.86 10.78
C LYS A 54 8.58 -5.03 10.35
N PHE A 55 8.27 -5.12 9.07
CA PHE A 55 7.33 -6.13 8.57
C PHE A 55 7.94 -7.05 7.52
N ASN A 56 9.13 -6.74 7.02
CA ASN A 56 9.80 -7.49 5.95
C ASN A 56 8.86 -7.69 4.75
N ILE A 57 8.13 -6.64 4.34
CA ILE A 57 7.16 -6.73 3.22
C ILE A 57 7.81 -6.30 1.90
N ILE A 58 8.31 -5.07 1.86
CA ILE A 58 9.00 -4.47 0.70
C ILE A 58 10.46 -4.30 1.09
N VAL A 59 11.35 -5.03 0.42
CA VAL A 59 12.81 -5.00 0.65
C VAL A 59 13.48 -4.69 -0.68
N GLU A 60 14.25 -3.61 -0.74
CA GLU A 60 14.94 -3.15 -1.97
C GLU A 60 13.98 -3.09 -3.17
N ASP A 61 12.83 -2.44 -2.98
CA ASP A 61 11.78 -2.24 -4.00
C ASP A 61 11.13 -3.52 -4.53
N LYS A 62 11.35 -4.66 -3.86
CA LYS A 62 10.78 -5.96 -4.20
C LYS A 62 9.96 -6.51 -3.05
N ILE A 63 8.98 -7.36 -3.37
CA ILE A 63 8.25 -8.11 -2.36
C ILE A 63 9.23 -9.14 -1.77
N SER A 64 9.37 -9.17 -0.46
CA SER A 64 10.26 -10.11 0.20
C SER A 64 9.74 -11.55 0.04
N LYS A 65 10.66 -12.52 0.08
CA LYS A 65 10.29 -13.94 0.11
C LYS A 65 9.39 -14.28 1.31
N TYR A 66 9.63 -13.64 2.46
CA TYR A 66 8.79 -13.81 3.65
C TYR A 66 7.34 -13.39 3.40
N ALA A 67 7.12 -12.25 2.74
CA ALA A 67 5.78 -11.77 2.43
C ALA A 67 5.07 -12.67 1.42
N VAL A 68 5.77 -13.12 0.37
CA VAL A 68 5.21 -14.09 -0.60
C VAL A 68 4.76 -15.38 0.10
N GLU A 69 5.54 -15.89 1.06
CA GLU A 69 5.20 -17.10 1.80
C GLU A 69 4.05 -16.88 2.80
N LYS A 70 4.13 -15.81 3.62
CA LYS A 70 3.13 -15.49 4.65
C LYS A 70 1.75 -15.18 4.06
N TYR A 71 1.71 -14.45 2.95
CA TYR A 71 0.47 -14.01 2.30
C TYR A 71 0.24 -14.72 0.96
N SER A 72 0.61 -16.00 0.85
CA SER A 72 0.50 -16.81 -0.38
C SER A 72 -0.91 -16.91 -0.99
N LYS A 73 -1.95 -16.54 -0.24
CA LYS A 73 -3.34 -16.45 -0.71
C LYS A 73 -3.65 -15.17 -1.49
N TYR A 74 -2.77 -14.18 -1.42
CA TYR A 74 -2.91 -12.88 -2.06
C TYR A 74 -1.97 -12.79 -3.26
N ASN A 75 -2.40 -12.07 -4.28
CA ASN A 75 -1.61 -11.88 -5.49
C ASN A 75 -0.71 -10.66 -5.34
N LEU A 76 0.30 -10.71 -4.46
CA LEU A 76 1.16 -9.56 -4.19
C LEU A 76 1.98 -9.20 -5.44
N LYS A 77 1.85 -7.96 -5.92
CA LYS A 77 2.62 -7.48 -7.07
C LYS A 77 3.15 -6.06 -6.85
N ILE A 78 4.37 -5.84 -7.34
CA ILE A 78 5.00 -4.53 -7.48
C ILE A 78 5.35 -4.34 -8.95
N LYS A 79 5.12 -3.15 -9.48
CA LYS A 79 5.68 -2.69 -10.76
C LYS A 79 6.62 -1.53 -10.54
N ASP A 80 7.77 -1.59 -11.19
CA ASP A 80 8.67 -0.44 -11.31
C ASP A 80 8.47 0.18 -12.69
N VAL A 81 8.14 1.47 -12.72
CA VAL A 81 8.06 2.24 -13.96
C VAL A 81 8.90 3.49 -13.81
N ASN A 82 10.06 3.49 -14.47
CA ASN A 82 11.02 4.60 -14.44
C ASN A 82 11.46 4.97 -13.01
N GLY A 83 11.67 3.97 -12.13
CA GLY A 83 12.05 4.18 -10.73
C GLY A 83 10.88 4.53 -9.79
N ASN A 84 9.65 4.53 -10.30
CA ASN A 84 8.45 4.68 -9.47
C ASN A 84 7.86 3.31 -9.14
N THR A 85 7.64 3.06 -7.85
CA THR A 85 7.05 1.82 -7.35
C THR A 85 5.53 1.92 -7.34
N PHE A 86 4.87 1.01 -8.05
CA PHE A 86 3.41 0.86 -8.05
C PHE A 86 3.01 -0.42 -7.35
N LEU A 87 2.00 -0.34 -6.48
CA LEU A 87 1.47 -1.46 -5.71
C LEU A 87 0.11 -1.86 -6.24
N ASN A 88 -0.17 -3.16 -6.33
CA ASN A 88 -1.54 -3.61 -6.54
C ASN A 88 -2.35 -3.57 -5.24
N SER A 89 -3.67 -3.67 -5.37
CA SER A 89 -4.61 -3.58 -4.23
C SER A 89 -4.33 -4.60 -3.13
N ASP A 90 -4.01 -5.84 -3.47
CA ASP A 90 -3.69 -6.88 -2.49
C ASP A 90 -2.50 -6.50 -1.60
N LEU A 91 -1.43 -5.96 -2.20
CA LEU A 91 -0.27 -5.52 -1.44
C LEU A 91 -0.58 -4.31 -0.55
N MET A 92 -1.40 -3.36 -1.02
CA MET A 92 -1.88 -2.27 -0.18
C MET A 92 -2.71 -2.77 1.01
N ILE A 93 -3.61 -3.75 0.79
CA ILE A 93 -4.39 -4.39 1.86
C ILE A 93 -3.47 -5.03 2.90
N ILE A 94 -2.44 -5.75 2.48
CA ILE A 94 -1.49 -6.40 3.39
C ILE A 94 -0.73 -5.36 4.22
N ILE A 95 -0.25 -4.27 3.61
CA ILE A 95 0.41 -3.18 4.34
C ILE A 95 -0.52 -2.60 5.40
N LEU A 96 -1.78 -2.31 5.05
CA LEU A 96 -2.75 -1.75 5.99
C LEU A 96 -3.11 -2.73 7.12
N ASN A 97 -3.19 -4.04 6.83
CA ASN A 97 -3.42 -5.04 7.86
C ASN A 97 -2.28 -5.07 8.88
N GLU A 98 -1.03 -5.16 8.42
CA GLU A 98 0.15 -5.24 9.31
C GLU A 98 0.32 -4.00 10.16
N LEU A 99 0.10 -2.81 9.59
CA LEU A 99 0.15 -1.57 10.35
C LEU A 99 -0.99 -1.50 11.38
N ASN A 100 -2.19 -1.97 11.05
CA ASN A 100 -3.31 -2.01 12.00
C ASN A 100 -3.05 -3.01 13.13
N GLU A 101 -2.56 -4.21 12.83
CA GLU A 101 -2.18 -5.21 13.82
C GLU A 101 -1.05 -4.73 14.74
N ALA A 102 -0.11 -3.94 14.21
CA ALA A 102 0.93 -3.27 14.98
C ALA A 102 0.47 -1.98 15.70
N ASN A 103 -0.82 -1.66 15.65
CA ASN A 103 -1.41 -0.45 16.24
C ASN A 103 -0.75 0.86 15.74
N GLN A 104 -0.36 0.90 14.47
CA GLN A 104 0.26 2.04 13.76
C GLN A 104 -0.72 2.77 12.83
N LEU A 105 -1.95 2.26 12.70
CA LEU A 105 -3.02 2.90 11.95
C LEU A 105 -4.17 3.30 12.84
N GLU A 106 -4.74 4.45 12.51
CA GLU A 106 -6.03 4.93 12.99
C GLU A 106 -7.02 4.94 11.83
N TYR A 107 -8.27 4.56 12.12
CA TYR A 107 -9.35 4.58 11.15
C TYR A 107 -10.36 5.65 11.53
N ASN A 108 -10.62 6.56 10.60
CA ASN A 108 -11.65 7.58 10.75
C ASN A 108 -12.96 7.07 10.12
N GLU A 109 -13.92 6.72 10.96
CA GLU A 109 -15.23 6.19 10.56
C GLU A 109 -16.03 7.18 9.69
N THR A 110 -15.98 8.47 10.01
CA THR A 110 -16.77 9.50 9.30
C THR A 110 -16.26 9.73 7.88
N GLY A 111 -14.94 9.78 7.70
CA GLY A 111 -14.31 9.99 6.40
C GLY A 111 -14.06 8.69 5.61
N ARG A 112 -14.15 7.54 6.28
CA ARG A 112 -13.67 6.23 5.82
C ARG A 112 -12.22 6.30 5.34
N THR A 113 -11.38 6.94 6.14
CA THR A 113 -9.94 7.15 5.84
C THR A 113 -9.08 6.49 6.89
N PHE A 114 -7.86 6.11 6.48
CA PHE A 114 -6.83 5.60 7.39
C PHE A 114 -5.73 6.64 7.53
N SER A 115 -5.19 6.79 8.74
CA SER A 115 -4.03 7.63 9.02
C SER A 115 -2.97 6.91 9.82
N LEU A 116 -1.71 7.21 9.57
CA LEU A 116 -0.62 6.76 10.44
C LEU A 116 -0.76 7.44 11.81
N LYS A 117 -0.47 6.68 12.87
CA LYS A 117 -0.41 7.17 14.25
C LYS A 117 0.91 7.84 14.57
#